data_AF-A0A935KJB8-F1
#
_entry.id   AF-A0A935KJB8-F1
#
_cell.length_a   1.000
_cell.length_b   1.000
_cell.length_c   1.000
_cell.angle_alpha   90.00
_cell.angle_beta   90.00
_cell.angle_gamma   90.00
#
_symmetry.space_group_name_H-M   'P 1'
#
loop_
_entity.id
_entity.type
_entity.pdbx_description
1 polymer ?
#
loop_
_entity_poly.entity_id
_entity_poly.type
_entity_poly.pdbx_seq_one_letter_code
_entity_poly.pdbx_strand_id
1 'polypeptide(L)'
;MKRMLIILTCFLPGLAFSQQQNFDLITYTAPSGWKKEASSNAVQFSKEDSKGGTYCVITVFKSIQGTNNAKENFDAAWETVVMEMVKTNGAPEMQPPAKENGWEAMSGFAQFEAEGQKGLALLVTSTGYNKMVNILVLTNTNVYEKELAAFLESVNLSKPAVGNNNNNSNAGSKTGDIIGAKTGTVTQTKASADGFAYTTTNFDDGWTSTVQPDWVEVTKGSIRVLLHYPKQGTIIPADPEPHVNNAWNILVAPRYSSLQQYRTAYISTYNRPYLGMGTATDNRSGKKMYVVLFRQGETGWIEAICPDKNSFVQTFRFDPETIRWDSETELLNPIIAMTNYNKFAIAASDFTGAWTSDFSGVQQLYHVYTGQYAGMNINQSSQTFQFGAGNTYNWKIIAVNGQVGSMKYGQAKSAGKFSIPNNWQIRFSDIEGKPRLYHAHFSCIKGGRLLKILDAQYPGSGIYTVFGRSK
;
A
#
# COMPACT_ATOMS: atom_id res chain seq x y z
N MET A 1 42.50 -5.20 -74.68
CA MET A 1 42.40 -6.29 -73.68
C MET A 1 42.75 -5.72 -72.31
N LYS A 2 41.74 -5.37 -71.50
CA LYS A 2 41.91 -4.74 -70.17
C LYS A 2 42.11 -5.84 -69.13
N ARG A 3 43.26 -5.84 -68.44
CA ARG A 3 43.49 -6.68 -67.25
C ARG A 3 42.95 -5.92 -66.04
N MET A 4 41.92 -6.48 -65.42
CA MET A 4 41.16 -5.92 -64.31
C MET A 4 41.85 -6.30 -62.99
N LEU A 5 42.24 -5.29 -62.21
CA LEU A 5 42.80 -5.44 -60.86
C LEU A 5 41.64 -5.66 -59.89
N ILE A 6 41.59 -6.82 -59.24
CA ILE A 6 40.60 -7.14 -58.20
C ILE A 6 41.09 -6.53 -56.88
N ILE A 7 40.40 -5.51 -56.40
CA ILE A 7 40.55 -4.99 -55.03
C ILE A 7 39.62 -5.80 -54.13
N LEU A 8 40.21 -6.57 -53.23
CA LEU A 8 39.52 -7.32 -52.18
C LEU A 8 39.10 -6.34 -51.08
N THR A 9 37.87 -5.82 -51.14
CA THR A 9 37.24 -5.09 -50.03
C THR A 9 36.80 -6.10 -48.95
N CYS A 10 37.61 -6.23 -47.90
CA CYS A 10 37.20 -6.87 -46.65
C CYS A 10 36.06 -6.04 -46.02
N PHE A 11 34.82 -6.53 -46.16
CA PHE A 11 33.71 -6.15 -45.29
C PHE A 11 33.97 -6.76 -43.91
N LEU A 12 34.56 -6.00 -42.99
CA LEU A 12 34.41 -6.31 -41.57
C LEU A 12 32.96 -5.99 -41.18
N PRO A 13 32.18 -6.95 -40.65
CA PRO A 13 30.97 -6.60 -39.93
C PRO A 13 31.42 -5.84 -38.68
N GLY A 14 31.23 -4.53 -38.68
CA GLY A 14 31.36 -3.73 -37.47
C GLY A 14 30.35 -4.28 -36.47
N LEU A 15 30.85 -4.97 -35.44
CA LEU A 15 30.11 -5.13 -34.20
C LEU A 15 29.85 -3.70 -33.71
N ALA A 16 28.64 -3.20 -33.95
CA ALA A 16 28.18 -1.99 -33.30
C ALA A 16 28.06 -2.33 -31.80
N PHE A 17 29.16 -2.15 -31.07
CA PHE A 17 29.11 -2.05 -29.63
C PHE A 17 28.12 -0.92 -29.33
N SER A 18 27.00 -1.25 -28.68
CA SER A 18 26.06 -0.23 -28.23
C SER A 18 26.83 0.75 -27.35
N GLN A 19 26.92 2.01 -27.79
CA GLN A 19 27.72 3.01 -27.11
C GLN A 19 27.03 3.40 -25.80
N GLN A 20 27.79 3.31 -24.71
CA GLN A 20 27.37 3.80 -23.40
C GLN A 20 27.14 5.32 -23.48
N GLN A 21 25.99 5.77 -23.01
CA GLN A 21 25.56 7.16 -23.03
C GLN A 21 25.46 7.70 -21.61
N ASN A 22 25.70 8.99 -21.45
CA ASN A 22 25.60 9.69 -20.18
C ASN A 22 24.49 10.74 -20.25
N PHE A 23 23.70 10.82 -19.18
CA PHE A 23 22.74 11.88 -18.94
C PHE A 23 22.75 12.21 -17.46
N ASP A 24 23.26 13.39 -17.12
CA ASP A 24 23.43 13.84 -15.74
C ASP A 24 24.24 12.85 -14.88
N LEU A 25 23.69 12.31 -13.79
CA LEU A 25 24.37 11.33 -12.94
C LEU A 25 24.27 9.89 -13.46
N ILE A 26 23.60 9.67 -14.59
CA ILE A 26 23.21 8.35 -15.08
C ILE A 26 24.02 7.99 -16.32
N THR A 27 24.56 6.79 -16.31
CA THR A 27 25.20 6.16 -17.45
C THR A 27 24.39 4.94 -17.84
N TYR A 28 24.08 4.75 -19.13
CA TYR A 28 23.28 3.63 -19.61
C TYR A 28 23.62 3.25 -21.06
N THR A 29 23.19 2.07 -21.48
CA THR A 29 23.30 1.59 -22.87
C THR A 29 21.95 1.79 -23.57
N ALA A 30 21.90 2.64 -24.60
CA ALA A 30 20.65 2.92 -25.31
C ALA A 30 20.10 1.65 -26.00
N PRO A 31 18.78 1.40 -25.95
CA PRO A 31 18.19 0.23 -26.58
C PRO A 31 18.23 0.37 -28.11
N SER A 32 18.70 -0.68 -28.78
CA SER A 32 18.96 -0.66 -30.23
C SER A 32 17.66 -0.59 -31.03
N GLY A 33 17.59 0.34 -32.00
CA GLY A 33 16.44 0.50 -32.89
C GLY A 33 15.23 1.19 -32.25
N TRP A 34 15.38 1.81 -31.08
CA TRP A 34 14.34 2.63 -30.45
C TRP A 34 14.47 4.08 -30.91
N LYS A 35 13.34 4.78 -31.03
CA LYS A 35 13.31 6.21 -31.28
C LYS A 35 13.81 6.93 -30.02
N LYS A 36 14.69 7.92 -30.18
CA LYS A 36 15.24 8.73 -29.07
C LYS A 36 14.80 10.19 -29.20
N GLU A 37 14.29 10.75 -28.11
CA GLU A 37 14.00 12.18 -27.96
C GLU A 37 14.70 12.69 -26.70
N ALA A 38 15.35 13.84 -26.76
CA ALA A 38 16.13 14.37 -25.64
C ALA A 38 15.83 15.85 -25.41
N SER A 39 15.74 16.23 -24.14
CA SER A 39 15.57 17.60 -23.66
C SER A 39 16.59 17.92 -22.58
N SER A 40 16.57 19.15 -22.05
CA SER A 40 17.42 19.53 -20.91
C SER A 40 17.08 18.79 -19.62
N ASN A 41 15.87 18.22 -19.51
CA ASN A 41 15.32 17.66 -18.26
C ASN A 41 15.08 16.14 -18.31
N ALA A 42 14.97 15.56 -19.51
CA ALA A 42 14.77 14.12 -19.68
C ALA A 42 15.27 13.60 -21.03
N VAL A 43 15.58 12.31 -21.09
CA VAL A 43 15.82 11.54 -22.32
C VAL A 43 14.78 10.43 -22.41
N GLN A 44 14.08 10.35 -23.53
CA GLN A 44 13.03 9.38 -23.78
C GLN A 44 13.42 8.44 -24.92
N PHE A 45 13.16 7.14 -24.72
CA PHE A 45 13.24 6.10 -25.74
C PHE A 45 11.87 5.49 -25.96
N SER A 46 11.43 5.35 -27.20
CA SER A 46 10.14 4.73 -27.52
C SER A 46 10.26 3.73 -28.67
N LYS A 47 9.43 2.68 -28.59
CA LYS A 47 9.25 1.70 -29.66
C LYS A 47 7.79 1.26 -29.68
N GLU A 48 7.23 1.18 -30.88
CA GLU A 48 5.84 0.83 -31.11
C GLU A 48 5.70 -0.11 -32.31
N ASP A 49 4.69 -0.97 -32.28
CA ASP A 49 4.19 -1.72 -33.42
C ASP A 49 2.73 -1.33 -33.66
N SER A 50 2.51 -0.49 -34.67
CA SER A 50 1.19 0.02 -35.05
C SER A 50 0.23 -1.07 -35.56
N LYS A 51 0.73 -2.23 -36.01
CA LYS A 51 -0.11 -3.37 -36.40
C LYS A 51 -0.56 -4.19 -35.20
N GLY A 52 0.32 -4.35 -34.21
CA GLY A 52 0.03 -5.04 -32.95
C GLY A 52 -0.64 -4.17 -31.89
N GLY A 53 -0.64 -2.84 -32.06
CA GLY A 53 -1.12 -1.88 -31.07
C GLY A 53 -0.26 -1.84 -29.80
N THR A 54 1.01 -2.27 -29.88
CA THR A 54 1.91 -2.41 -28.74
C THR A 54 2.92 -1.27 -28.69
N TYR A 55 3.27 -0.81 -27.49
CA TYR A 55 4.29 0.22 -27.29
C TYR A 55 5.04 0.03 -25.96
N CYS A 56 6.27 0.51 -25.92
CA CYS A 56 7.02 0.75 -24.69
C CYS A 56 7.77 2.07 -24.78
N VAL A 57 7.74 2.82 -23.68
CA VAL A 57 8.37 4.11 -23.53
C VAL A 57 9.20 4.09 -22.26
N ILE A 58 10.48 4.43 -22.36
CA ILE A 58 11.41 4.59 -21.25
C ILE A 58 11.79 6.06 -21.15
N THR A 59 11.62 6.69 -19.99
CA THR A 59 11.98 8.09 -19.76
C THR A 59 12.97 8.17 -18.61
N VAL A 60 14.14 8.72 -18.89
CA VAL A 60 15.22 8.96 -17.93
C VAL A 60 15.22 10.44 -17.55
N PHE A 61 15.01 10.75 -16.28
CA PHE A 61 14.94 12.14 -15.80
C PHE A 61 16.28 12.63 -15.25
N LYS A 62 16.53 13.93 -15.39
CA LYS A 62 17.68 14.60 -14.78
C LYS A 62 17.59 14.49 -13.25
N SER A 63 18.72 14.33 -12.55
CA SER A 63 18.69 14.32 -11.08
C SER A 63 18.20 15.65 -10.52
N ILE A 64 17.39 15.55 -9.48
CA ILE A 64 16.90 16.70 -8.72
C ILE A 64 17.26 16.53 -7.25
N GLN A 65 17.11 17.60 -6.48
CA GLN A 65 17.35 17.54 -5.04
C GLN A 65 16.35 16.57 -4.40
N GLY A 66 16.86 15.67 -3.58
CA GLY A 66 16.07 14.69 -2.85
C GLY A 66 16.43 14.70 -1.37
N THR A 67 15.63 14.03 -0.55
CA THR A 67 15.95 13.79 0.85
C THR A 67 16.83 12.54 0.99
N ASN A 68 17.23 12.19 2.21
CA ASN A 68 17.94 10.94 2.48
C ASN A 68 17.00 9.73 2.62
N ASN A 69 15.69 9.93 2.47
CA ASN A 69 14.69 8.88 2.60
C ASN A 69 14.23 8.42 1.21
N ALA A 70 14.63 7.20 0.83
CA ALA A 70 14.33 6.66 -0.49
C ALA A 70 12.82 6.48 -0.73
N LYS A 71 12.03 6.22 0.33
CA LYS A 71 10.58 6.07 0.21
C LYS A 71 9.88 7.41 0.00
N GLU A 72 10.33 8.45 0.70
CA GLU A 72 9.82 9.81 0.51
C GLU A 72 10.10 10.31 -0.90
N ASN A 73 11.33 10.13 -1.37
CA ASN A 73 11.72 10.49 -2.73
C ASN A 73 10.93 9.71 -3.78
N PHE A 74 10.72 8.41 -3.57
CA PHE A 74 9.88 7.60 -4.45
C PHE A 74 8.43 8.10 -4.47
N ASP A 75 7.83 8.38 -3.30
CA ASP A 75 6.43 8.83 -3.22
C ASP A 75 6.25 10.18 -3.92
N ALA A 76 7.19 11.11 -3.71
CA ALA A 76 7.20 12.40 -4.40
C ALA A 76 7.39 12.24 -5.92
N ALA A 77 8.28 11.35 -6.35
CA ALA A 77 8.50 11.06 -7.77
C ALA A 77 7.28 10.36 -8.39
N TRP A 78 6.61 9.47 -7.66
CA TRP A 78 5.39 8.82 -8.12
C TRP A 78 4.29 9.84 -8.37
N GLU A 79 4.10 10.78 -7.45
CA GLU A 79 3.11 11.85 -7.59
C GLU A 79 3.42 12.82 -8.74
N THR A 80 4.68 13.26 -8.84
CA THR A 80 5.08 14.30 -9.80
C THR A 80 5.45 13.78 -11.19
N VAL A 81 5.81 12.50 -11.32
CA VAL A 81 6.23 11.91 -12.60
C VAL A 81 5.17 10.98 -13.15
N VAL A 82 4.66 10.04 -12.34
CA VAL A 82 3.73 9.02 -12.83
C VAL A 82 2.33 9.57 -12.93
N MET A 83 1.81 10.18 -11.85
CA MET A 83 0.42 10.65 -11.81
C MET A 83 0.17 11.89 -12.68
N GLU A 84 1.22 12.67 -13.01
CA GLU A 84 1.11 13.74 -14.00
C GLU A 84 1.01 13.22 -15.44
N MET A 85 1.61 12.07 -15.75
CA MET A 85 1.61 11.49 -17.10
C MET A 85 0.46 10.53 -17.35
N VAL A 86 0.06 9.73 -16.36
CA VAL A 86 -0.97 8.70 -16.52
C VAL A 86 -1.84 8.58 -15.29
N LYS A 87 -3.13 8.26 -15.49
CA LYS A 87 -4.07 7.99 -14.40
C LYS A 87 -3.96 6.53 -13.96
N THR A 88 -3.36 6.29 -12.79
CA THR A 88 -3.17 4.93 -12.26
C THR A 88 -4.43 4.40 -11.56
N ASN A 89 -4.60 3.07 -11.60
CA ASN A 89 -5.72 2.36 -10.98
C ASN A 89 -5.39 1.91 -9.54
N GLY A 90 -4.79 2.79 -8.75
CA GLY A 90 -4.39 2.50 -7.37
C GLY A 90 -3.00 3.02 -7.01
N ALA A 91 -2.61 2.76 -5.75
CA ALA A 91 -1.27 3.05 -5.25
C ALA A 91 -0.23 2.13 -5.93
N PRO A 92 1.03 2.56 -6.06
CA PRO A 92 2.09 1.73 -6.59
C PRO A 92 2.31 0.51 -5.69
N GLU A 93 2.43 -0.65 -6.31
CA GLU A 93 3.00 -1.80 -5.62
C GLU A 93 4.50 -1.63 -5.54
N MET A 94 5.01 -1.56 -4.32
CA MET A 94 6.42 -1.31 -4.04
C MET A 94 7.25 -2.59 -4.07
N GLN A 95 8.44 -2.51 -4.65
CA GLN A 95 9.45 -3.55 -4.59
C GLN A 95 10.40 -3.34 -3.40
N PRO A 96 11.09 -4.39 -2.93
CA PRO A 96 12.17 -4.24 -1.95
C PRO A 96 13.23 -3.25 -2.45
N PRO A 97 13.79 -2.41 -1.55
CA PRO A 97 14.82 -1.46 -1.93
C PRO A 97 16.11 -2.18 -2.31
N ALA A 98 16.77 -1.73 -3.37
CA ALA A 98 18.10 -2.17 -3.78
C ALA A 98 19.15 -1.12 -3.36
N LYS A 99 20.35 -1.54 -2.97
CA LYS A 99 21.44 -0.64 -2.57
C LYS A 99 22.69 -0.93 -3.37
N GLU A 100 23.24 0.09 -4.00
CA GLU A 100 24.47 -0.01 -4.78
C GLU A 100 25.21 1.33 -4.79
N ASN A 101 26.52 1.33 -4.59
CA ASN A 101 27.39 2.51 -4.74
C ASN A 101 26.90 3.78 -4.01
N GLY A 102 26.30 3.62 -2.82
CA GLY A 102 25.77 4.74 -2.02
C GLY A 102 24.40 5.28 -2.47
N TRP A 103 23.77 4.63 -3.44
CA TRP A 103 22.40 4.86 -3.87
C TRP A 103 21.48 3.78 -3.31
N GLU A 104 20.30 4.19 -2.86
CA GLU A 104 19.18 3.32 -2.50
C GLU A 104 18.06 3.49 -3.53
N ALA A 105 17.82 2.47 -4.34
CA ALA A 105 16.80 2.44 -5.37
C ALA A 105 15.52 1.82 -4.81
N MET A 106 14.42 2.57 -4.91
CA MET A 106 13.07 2.06 -4.73
C MET A 106 12.38 1.99 -6.08
N SER A 107 11.63 0.92 -6.30
CA SER A 107 10.80 0.82 -7.48
C SER A 107 9.38 0.45 -7.10
N GLY A 108 8.45 0.83 -7.96
CA GLY A 108 7.07 0.46 -7.83
C GLY A 108 6.34 0.57 -9.15
N PHE A 109 5.22 -0.11 -9.25
CA PHE A 109 4.44 -0.11 -10.48
C PHE A 109 2.94 -0.07 -10.20
N ALA A 110 2.18 0.42 -11.17
CA ALA A 110 0.74 0.41 -11.15
C ALA A 110 0.18 0.30 -12.56
N GLN A 111 -1.00 -0.29 -12.68
CA GLN A 111 -1.76 -0.21 -13.92
C GLN A 111 -2.27 1.22 -14.12
N PHE A 112 -2.34 1.65 -15.37
CA PHE A 112 -2.98 2.92 -15.74
C PHE A 112 -3.94 2.73 -16.90
N GLU A 113 -4.89 3.65 -17.02
CA GLU A 113 -5.72 3.80 -18.20
C GLU A 113 -5.54 5.22 -18.75
N ALA A 114 -5.10 5.31 -20.01
CA ALA A 114 -4.93 6.57 -20.72
C ALA A 114 -5.57 6.44 -22.10
N GLU A 115 -6.46 7.38 -22.45
CA GLU A 115 -7.13 7.43 -23.76
C GLU A 115 -7.84 6.12 -24.16
N GLY A 116 -8.38 5.38 -23.18
CA GLY A 116 -9.04 4.09 -23.38
C GLY A 116 -8.09 2.90 -23.59
N GLN A 117 -6.78 3.12 -23.49
CA GLN A 117 -5.76 2.07 -23.50
C GLN A 117 -5.28 1.76 -22.08
N LYS A 118 -5.12 0.46 -21.79
CA LYS A 118 -4.60 -0.01 -20.51
C LYS A 118 -3.11 -0.30 -20.63
N GLY A 119 -2.35 0.13 -19.64
CA GLY A 119 -0.90 -0.06 -19.58
C GLY A 119 -0.39 -0.22 -18.16
N LEU A 120 0.92 -0.41 -18.06
CA LEU A 120 1.69 -0.51 -16.83
C LEU A 120 2.66 0.67 -16.75
N ALA A 121 2.62 1.38 -15.63
CA ALA A 121 3.64 2.34 -15.25
C ALA A 121 4.58 1.67 -14.25
N LEU A 122 5.87 1.70 -14.53
CA LEU A 122 6.94 1.28 -13.62
C LEU A 122 7.84 2.48 -13.38
N LEU A 123 8.03 2.85 -12.11
CA LEU A 123 8.96 3.89 -11.70
C LEU A 123 10.11 3.26 -10.92
N VAL A 124 11.32 3.69 -11.23
CA VAL A 124 12.52 3.44 -10.43
C VAL A 124 13.05 4.79 -9.96
N THR A 125 13.14 4.97 -8.64
CA THR A 125 13.69 6.16 -7.98
C THR A 125 14.92 5.78 -7.17
N SER A 126 16.08 6.28 -7.58
CA SER A 126 17.35 6.08 -6.88
C SER A 126 17.70 7.31 -6.04
N THR A 127 17.91 7.10 -4.75
CA THR A 127 18.17 8.13 -3.73
C THR A 127 19.58 8.02 -3.19
N GLY A 128 20.32 9.12 -3.18
CA GLY A 128 21.70 9.15 -2.69
C GLY A 128 22.30 10.52 -2.82
N TYR A 129 23.25 10.87 -1.95
CA TYR A 129 24.00 12.13 -2.05
C TYR A 129 23.13 13.40 -2.12
N ASN A 130 22.02 13.45 -1.36
CA ASN A 130 20.99 14.53 -1.39
C ASN A 130 20.35 14.73 -2.77
N LYS A 131 20.36 13.70 -3.61
CA LYS A 131 19.77 13.68 -4.94
C LYS A 131 18.81 12.52 -5.07
N MET A 132 17.82 12.69 -5.94
CA MET A 132 17.02 11.60 -6.47
C MET A 132 17.07 11.58 -8.00
N VAL A 133 17.05 10.37 -8.54
CA VAL A 133 17.12 10.07 -9.96
C VAL A 133 15.94 9.18 -10.32
N ASN A 134 15.20 9.52 -11.37
CA ASN A 134 13.98 8.79 -11.75
C ASN A 134 14.08 8.19 -13.15
N ILE A 135 13.62 6.95 -13.30
CA ILE A 135 13.38 6.29 -14.58
C ILE A 135 11.93 5.82 -14.60
N LEU A 136 11.13 6.32 -15.55
CA LEU A 136 9.77 5.86 -15.79
C LEU A 136 9.72 4.94 -17.00
N VAL A 137 8.96 3.86 -16.90
CA VAL A 137 8.59 3.01 -18.02
C VAL A 137 7.06 2.98 -18.13
N LEU A 138 6.54 3.27 -19.33
CA LEU A 138 5.14 3.09 -19.68
C LEU A 138 5.05 2.04 -20.80
N THR A 139 4.27 0.99 -20.60
CA THR A 139 4.12 -0.07 -21.61
C THR A 139 2.74 -0.70 -21.55
N ASN A 140 2.24 -1.16 -22.70
CA ASN A 140 1.05 -2.01 -22.77
C ASN A 140 1.39 -3.45 -23.22
N THR A 141 2.67 -3.78 -23.32
CA THR A 141 3.17 -5.02 -23.92
C THR A 141 4.38 -5.59 -23.17
N ASN A 142 4.67 -6.87 -23.41
CA ASN A 142 5.90 -7.55 -23.01
C ASN A 142 6.86 -7.84 -24.19
N VAL A 143 6.50 -7.49 -25.42
CA VAL A 143 7.32 -7.77 -26.62
C VAL A 143 8.72 -7.14 -26.51
N TYR A 144 8.84 -6.03 -25.79
CA TYR A 144 10.08 -5.28 -25.60
C TYR A 144 10.80 -5.58 -24.29
N GLU A 145 10.36 -6.60 -23.52
CA GLU A 145 10.87 -6.89 -22.18
C GLU A 145 12.38 -7.15 -22.14
N LYS A 146 12.91 -7.92 -23.10
CA LYS A 146 14.36 -8.20 -23.16
C LYS A 146 15.19 -6.93 -23.37
N GLU A 147 14.67 -6.02 -24.20
CA GLU A 147 15.33 -4.76 -24.52
C GLU A 147 15.24 -3.79 -23.32
N LEU A 148 14.11 -3.80 -22.60
CA LEU A 148 13.89 -3.04 -21.37
C LEU A 148 14.76 -3.53 -20.21
N ALA A 149 14.86 -4.85 -20.00
CA ALA A 149 15.69 -5.44 -18.96
C ALA A 149 17.18 -5.12 -19.21
N ALA A 150 17.65 -5.32 -20.45
CA ALA A 150 19.00 -4.97 -20.84
C ALA A 150 19.30 -3.47 -20.66
N PHE A 151 18.30 -2.60 -20.90
CA PHE A 151 18.44 -1.18 -20.60
C PHE A 151 18.61 -0.93 -19.10
N LEU A 152 17.71 -1.43 -18.26
CA LEU A 152 17.75 -1.22 -16.80
C LEU A 152 19.01 -1.81 -16.16
N GLU A 153 19.47 -2.98 -16.61
CA GLU A 153 20.73 -3.60 -16.17
C GLU A 153 21.97 -2.80 -16.56
N SER A 154 21.89 -2.03 -17.65
CA SER A 154 23.00 -1.18 -18.08
C SER A 154 23.10 0.15 -17.31
N VAL A 155 22.07 0.48 -16.52
CA VAL A 155 22.02 1.73 -15.75
C VAL A 155 23.05 1.69 -14.62
N ASN A 156 23.93 2.68 -14.61
CA ASN A 156 24.89 2.91 -13.56
C ASN A 156 24.79 4.37 -13.09
N LEU A 157 24.85 4.60 -11.78
CA LEU A 157 24.74 5.91 -11.17
C LEU A 157 26.09 6.36 -10.62
N SER A 158 26.55 7.51 -11.11
CA SER A 158 27.77 8.16 -10.64
C SER A 158 27.54 8.94 -9.35
N LYS A 159 28.57 9.03 -8.51
CA LYS A 159 28.56 9.88 -7.31
C LYS A 159 28.67 11.36 -7.73
N PRO A 160 27.82 12.27 -7.20
CA PRO A 160 27.94 13.70 -7.46
C PRO A 160 29.27 14.25 -6.95
N ALA A 161 29.86 15.19 -7.70
CA ALA A 161 31.04 15.93 -7.24
C ALA A 161 30.68 16.75 -5.98
N VAL A 162 31.53 16.68 -4.95
CA VAL A 162 31.31 17.37 -3.67
C VAL A 162 31.45 18.88 -3.88
N GLY A 163 30.32 19.60 -3.88
CA GLY A 163 30.28 21.05 -3.77
C GLY A 163 30.14 21.45 -2.30
N ASN A 164 31.13 22.17 -1.77
CA ASN A 164 31.00 22.87 -0.48
C ASN A 164 29.84 23.86 -0.56
N ASN A 165 28.86 23.75 0.33
CA ASN A 165 28.12 24.91 0.80
C ASN A 165 27.47 24.63 2.17
N ASN A 166 28.07 25.24 3.19
CA ASN A 166 27.41 25.57 4.45
C ASN A 166 26.21 26.48 4.15
N ASN A 167 25.07 26.23 4.79
CA ASN A 167 24.34 27.32 5.43
C ASN A 167 23.36 26.80 6.48
N ASN A 168 23.50 27.41 7.64
CA ASN A 168 22.78 27.20 8.89
C ASN A 168 21.70 28.28 8.97
N SER A 169 20.46 27.94 9.29
CA SER A 169 19.49 28.94 9.74
C SER A 169 18.37 28.32 10.58
N ASN A 170 18.48 28.55 11.89
CA ASN A 170 17.41 28.44 12.87
C ASN A 170 16.29 29.47 12.59
N ALA A 171 15.04 29.06 12.78
CA ALA A 171 13.95 29.96 13.16
C ALA A 171 12.85 29.15 13.90
N GLY A 172 12.62 29.47 15.16
CA GLY A 172 11.53 28.90 15.95
C GLY A 172 10.23 29.70 15.83
N SER A 173 9.15 29.15 16.43
CA SER A 173 8.21 29.84 17.33
C SER A 173 6.71 29.51 17.15
N LYS A 174 6.12 29.06 18.28
CA LYS A 174 4.80 29.40 18.89
C LYS A 174 3.53 28.57 18.66
N THR A 175 3.11 28.07 19.82
CA THR A 175 1.80 27.74 20.40
C THR A 175 0.66 28.72 20.11
N GLY A 176 -0.57 28.20 20.09
CA GLY A 176 -1.83 28.96 20.23
C GLY A 176 -2.95 28.09 20.82
N ASP A 177 -3.55 28.57 21.92
CA ASP A 177 -4.78 28.09 22.56
C ASP A 177 -6.03 28.34 21.69
N ILE A 178 -7.14 27.63 21.96
CA ILE A 178 -8.48 28.21 22.28
C ILE A 178 -9.49 27.11 22.70
N ILE A 179 -10.33 27.51 23.65
CA ILE A 179 -11.31 26.79 24.47
C ILE A 179 -12.71 26.83 23.82
N GLY A 180 -13.56 25.83 24.06
CA GLY A 180 -15.02 25.93 23.85
C GLY A 180 -15.81 24.65 24.14
N ALA A 181 -16.27 24.48 25.38
CA ALA A 181 -17.01 23.31 25.85
C ALA A 181 -18.54 23.42 25.61
N LYS A 182 -19.18 22.32 25.22
CA LYS A 182 -20.62 22.07 25.45
C LYS A 182 -20.84 20.61 25.87
N THR A 183 -21.39 20.44 27.06
CA THR A 183 -21.75 19.19 27.74
C THR A 183 -22.92 18.49 27.04
N GLY A 184 -22.78 17.20 26.74
CA GLY A 184 -23.85 16.37 26.19
C GLY A 184 -23.74 14.91 26.68
N THR A 185 -24.76 14.48 27.40
CA THR A 185 -25.00 13.12 27.91
C THR A 185 -24.63 12.03 26.88
N VAL A 186 -23.93 10.97 27.30
CA VAL A 186 -23.45 9.88 26.44
C VAL A 186 -24.61 8.99 26.00
N THR A 187 -25.34 9.43 24.99
CA THR A 187 -26.27 8.60 24.21
C THR A 187 -25.46 7.87 23.15
N GLN A 188 -25.61 6.54 23.01
CA GLN A 188 -24.94 5.73 21.98
C GLN A 188 -24.88 6.46 20.63
N THR A 189 -23.69 6.54 20.04
CA THR A 189 -23.45 7.23 18.78
C THR A 189 -24.14 6.44 17.68
N LYS A 190 -25.20 6.99 17.08
CA LYS A 190 -25.94 6.34 15.99
C LYS A 190 -24.96 5.99 14.87
N ALA A 191 -25.00 4.74 14.41
CA ALA A 191 -24.12 4.27 13.34
C ALA A 191 -24.34 5.08 12.04
N SER A 192 -23.26 5.30 11.29
CA SER A 192 -23.29 5.99 10.01
C SER A 192 -24.07 5.18 8.97
N ALA A 193 -25.05 5.79 8.31
CA ALA A 193 -25.76 5.18 7.19
C ALA A 193 -24.90 5.30 5.92
N ASP A 194 -24.21 4.22 5.56
CA ASP A 194 -23.26 4.16 4.44
C ASP A 194 -23.80 3.37 3.22
N GLY A 195 -25.10 3.08 3.21
CA GLY A 195 -25.78 2.39 2.12
C GLY A 195 -25.70 0.85 2.19
N PHE A 196 -25.07 0.30 3.22
CA PHE A 196 -25.07 -1.14 3.49
C PHE A 196 -26.14 -1.52 4.53
N ALA A 197 -26.63 -2.75 4.46
CA ALA A 197 -27.73 -3.24 5.29
C ALA A 197 -27.40 -3.25 6.80
N TYR A 198 -26.14 -3.56 7.16
CA TYR A 198 -25.72 -3.71 8.54
C TYR A 198 -24.60 -2.73 8.89
N THR A 199 -24.88 -1.77 9.76
CA THR A 199 -23.91 -0.79 10.27
C THR A 199 -23.53 -1.04 11.74
N THR A 200 -24.10 -2.10 12.32
CA THR A 200 -23.87 -2.53 13.71
C THR A 200 -23.68 -4.05 13.74
N THR A 201 -22.82 -4.55 14.60
CA THR A 201 -22.64 -6.00 14.85
C THR A 201 -22.52 -6.24 16.34
N ASN A 202 -23.34 -7.15 16.87
CA ASN A 202 -23.26 -7.63 18.24
C ASN A 202 -22.52 -8.96 18.23
N PHE A 203 -21.48 -9.08 19.04
CA PHE A 203 -20.65 -10.28 19.15
C PHE A 203 -21.04 -11.08 20.38
N ASP A 204 -20.86 -12.40 20.32
CA ASP A 204 -21.27 -13.33 21.39
C ASP A 204 -20.50 -13.13 22.70
N ASP A 205 -19.33 -12.50 22.63
CA ASP A 205 -18.52 -12.12 23.79
C ASP A 205 -18.96 -10.80 24.46
N GLY A 206 -20.07 -10.21 23.99
CA GLY A 206 -20.69 -9.01 24.54
C GLY A 206 -20.13 -7.70 24.01
N TRP A 207 -19.19 -7.71 23.07
CA TRP A 207 -18.80 -6.50 22.35
C TRP A 207 -19.83 -6.13 21.28
N THR A 208 -19.95 -4.83 21.01
CA THR A 208 -20.80 -4.31 19.94
C THR A 208 -20.01 -3.33 19.10
N SER A 209 -19.96 -3.53 17.79
CA SER A 209 -19.30 -2.62 16.84
C SER A 209 -20.32 -1.79 16.09
N THR A 210 -20.03 -0.51 15.90
CA THR A 210 -20.82 0.42 15.10
C THR A 210 -19.92 1.18 14.14
N VAL A 211 -20.37 1.33 12.89
CA VAL A 211 -19.65 2.12 11.88
C VAL A 211 -19.76 3.61 12.22
N GLN A 212 -18.62 4.29 12.30
CA GLN A 212 -18.53 5.74 12.40
C GLN A 212 -17.75 6.31 11.19
N PRO A 213 -17.85 7.63 10.92
CA PRO A 213 -17.20 8.24 9.76
C PRO A 213 -15.67 8.09 9.71
N ASP A 214 -15.00 8.14 10.86
CA ASP A 214 -13.54 8.13 10.95
C ASP A 214 -12.97 6.89 11.68
N TRP A 215 -13.83 6.03 12.24
CA TRP A 215 -13.43 4.81 12.96
C TRP A 215 -14.58 3.79 13.00
N VAL A 216 -14.28 2.57 13.46
CA VAL A 216 -15.30 1.66 14.02
C VAL A 216 -15.30 1.82 15.54
N GLU A 217 -16.47 2.14 16.11
CA GLU A 217 -16.62 2.25 17.57
C GLU A 217 -17.09 0.90 18.13
N VAL A 218 -16.26 0.31 18.98
CA VAL A 218 -16.49 -0.97 19.64
C VAL A 218 -16.79 -0.71 21.12
N THR A 219 -17.90 -1.22 21.64
CA THR A 219 -18.35 -0.93 23.00
C THR A 219 -18.69 -2.18 23.78
N LYS A 220 -18.36 -2.20 25.07
CA LYS A 220 -18.81 -3.22 26.03
C LYS A 220 -18.97 -2.58 27.41
N GLY A 221 -20.22 -2.44 27.86
CA GLY A 221 -20.53 -1.69 29.09
C GLY A 221 -20.06 -0.24 29.00
N SER A 222 -19.21 0.18 29.93
CA SER A 222 -18.62 1.52 30.00
C SER A 222 -17.34 1.70 29.18
N ILE A 223 -16.85 0.64 28.54
CA ILE A 223 -15.61 0.64 27.77
C ILE A 223 -15.92 0.90 26.31
N ARG A 224 -15.13 1.79 25.70
CA ARG A 224 -15.15 2.04 24.25
C ARG A 224 -13.77 1.81 23.68
N VAL A 225 -13.71 1.30 22.47
CA VAL A 225 -12.50 1.17 21.67
C VAL A 225 -12.77 1.73 20.29
N LEU A 226 -11.96 2.67 19.84
CA LEU A 226 -12.05 3.23 18.49
C LEU A 226 -10.97 2.56 17.62
N LEU A 227 -11.41 1.87 16.58
CA LEU A 227 -10.53 1.32 15.54
C LEU A 227 -10.42 2.37 14.44
N HIS A 228 -9.40 3.21 14.51
CA HIS A 228 -9.25 4.35 13.60
C HIS A 228 -8.98 3.90 12.17
N TYR A 229 -9.66 4.53 11.21
CA TYR A 229 -9.28 4.38 9.82
C TYR A 229 -7.92 5.03 9.55
N PRO A 230 -7.19 4.60 8.51
CA PRO A 230 -5.95 5.24 8.11
C PRO A 230 -6.16 6.75 7.88
N LYS A 231 -5.28 7.55 8.49
CA LYS A 231 -5.32 9.01 8.38
C LYS A 231 -3.91 9.53 8.14
N GLN A 232 -3.79 10.45 7.18
CA GLN A 232 -2.52 11.06 6.82
C GLN A 232 -1.85 11.69 8.05
N GLY A 233 -0.52 11.59 8.10
CA GLY A 233 0.28 12.10 9.21
C GLY A 233 0.33 11.20 10.44
N THR A 234 -0.55 10.20 10.59
CA THR A 234 -0.53 9.34 11.78
C THR A 234 0.58 8.27 11.76
N ILE A 235 1.30 8.11 10.65
CA ILE A 235 2.46 7.25 10.51
C ILE A 235 3.59 8.11 9.95
N ILE A 236 4.58 8.38 10.79
CA ILE A 236 5.77 9.18 10.43
C ILE A 236 7.06 8.41 10.74
N PRO A 237 8.12 8.60 9.96
CA PRO A 237 9.44 8.05 10.25
C PRO A 237 10.13 8.88 11.33
N ALA A 238 9.70 8.69 12.58
CA ALA A 238 10.24 9.40 13.73
C ALA A 238 10.55 8.42 14.87
N ASP A 239 11.28 8.90 15.87
CA ASP A 239 11.48 8.18 17.13
C ASP A 239 10.13 7.77 17.75
N PRO A 240 10.10 6.71 18.58
CA PRO A 240 8.83 6.15 19.06
C PRO A 240 7.91 7.16 19.75
N GLU A 241 8.47 8.06 20.56
CA GLU A 241 7.70 9.07 21.27
C GLU A 241 7.12 10.15 20.31
N PRO A 242 7.90 10.84 19.47
CA PRO A 242 7.36 11.75 18.46
C PRO A 242 6.32 11.10 17.54
N HIS A 243 6.53 9.85 17.14
CA HIS A 243 5.58 9.10 16.32
C HIS A 243 4.22 8.96 17.03
N VAL A 244 4.22 8.53 18.29
CA VAL A 244 3.00 8.41 19.10
C VAL A 244 2.37 9.77 19.36
N ASN A 245 3.16 10.78 19.73
CA ASN A 245 2.65 12.12 20.02
C ASN A 245 1.95 12.73 18.80
N ASN A 246 2.49 12.52 17.60
CA ASN A 246 1.86 13.01 16.38
C ASN A 246 0.52 12.33 16.11
N ALA A 247 0.46 11.00 16.24
CA ALA A 247 -0.79 10.26 16.12
C ALA A 247 -1.80 10.66 17.20
N TRP A 248 -1.35 10.86 18.45
CA TRP A 248 -2.18 11.35 19.55
C TRP A 248 -2.78 12.71 19.24
N ASN A 249 -1.99 13.66 18.75
CA ASN A 249 -2.47 14.99 18.40
C ASN A 249 -3.49 15.00 17.25
N ILE A 250 -3.35 14.08 16.29
CA ILE A 250 -4.23 13.99 15.11
C ILE A 250 -5.52 13.22 15.41
N LEU A 251 -5.41 12.16 16.20
CA LEU A 251 -6.48 11.20 16.44
C LEU A 251 -7.17 11.46 17.76
N VAL A 252 -6.44 11.61 18.87
CA VAL A 252 -6.97 11.60 20.23
C VAL A 252 -7.26 13.01 20.71
N ALA A 253 -6.25 13.88 20.78
CA ALA A 253 -6.31 15.19 21.42
C ALA A 253 -7.54 16.05 21.07
N PRO A 254 -8.04 16.08 19.81
CA PRO A 254 -9.22 16.88 19.47
C PRO A 254 -10.51 16.49 20.23
N ARG A 255 -10.59 15.26 20.76
CA ARG A 255 -11.76 14.77 21.50
C ARG A 255 -11.66 14.94 23.02
N TYR A 256 -10.51 15.37 23.55
CA TYR A 256 -10.27 15.42 24.98
C TYR A 256 -9.77 16.78 25.45
N SER A 257 -9.85 17.01 26.74
CA SER A 257 -9.29 18.18 27.44
C SER A 257 -8.69 17.75 28.77
N SER A 258 -7.93 18.64 29.42
CA SER A 258 -7.34 18.39 30.75
C SER A 258 -6.52 17.09 30.84
N LEU A 259 -5.66 16.84 29.84
CA LEU A 259 -4.80 15.67 29.80
C LEU A 259 -3.81 15.68 30.99
N GLN A 260 -3.75 14.58 31.73
CA GLN A 260 -2.93 14.38 32.92
C GLN A 260 -2.17 13.07 32.80
N GLN A 261 -0.96 13.05 33.40
CA GLN A 261 -0.12 11.85 33.49
C GLN A 261 0.14 11.20 32.12
N TYR A 262 0.24 12.03 31.08
CA TYR A 262 0.52 11.56 29.73
C TYR A 262 1.93 11.00 29.63
N ARG A 263 2.06 9.84 28.98
CA ARG A 263 3.34 9.23 28.64
C ARG A 263 3.21 8.33 27.44
N THR A 264 4.35 8.03 26.84
CA THR A 264 4.47 7.05 25.77
C THR A 264 5.27 5.83 26.23
N ALA A 265 5.04 4.68 25.59
CA ALA A 265 5.82 3.47 25.77
C ALA A 265 5.95 2.72 24.44
N TYR A 266 6.97 1.88 24.31
CA TYR A 266 7.20 1.03 23.15
C TYR A 266 7.97 -0.22 23.56
N ILE A 267 7.99 -1.25 22.70
CA ILE A 267 8.82 -2.45 22.85
C ILE A 267 9.78 -2.57 21.65
N SER A 268 11.06 -2.77 21.89
CA SER A 268 12.09 -2.88 20.84
C SER A 268 12.07 -4.24 20.15
N THR A 269 11.15 -4.41 19.19
CA THR A 269 11.06 -5.58 18.31
C THR A 269 10.95 -5.17 16.84
N TYR A 270 11.05 -6.14 15.92
CA TYR A 270 10.88 -5.94 14.47
C TYR A 270 9.51 -5.32 14.15
N ASN A 271 8.43 -5.89 14.70
CA ASN A 271 7.10 -5.32 14.61
C ASN A 271 6.78 -4.50 15.87
N ARG A 272 7.46 -3.34 16.00
CA ARG A 272 7.43 -2.49 17.20
C ARG A 272 6.00 -2.07 17.57
N PRO A 273 5.51 -2.38 18.78
CA PRO A 273 4.30 -1.77 19.32
C PRO A 273 4.59 -0.38 19.89
N TYR A 274 3.62 0.51 19.74
CA TYR A 274 3.64 1.89 20.18
C TYR A 274 2.43 2.17 21.07
N LEU A 275 2.65 2.82 22.22
CA LEU A 275 1.60 3.19 23.16
C LEU A 275 1.73 4.66 23.55
N GLY A 276 0.59 5.36 23.58
CA GLY A 276 0.42 6.64 24.28
C GLY A 276 -0.72 6.50 25.27
N MET A 277 -0.57 7.01 26.48
CA MET A 277 -1.56 6.81 27.54
C MET A 277 -1.65 8.00 28.48
N GLY A 278 -2.84 8.23 29.04
CA GLY A 278 -3.05 9.24 30.06
C GLY A 278 -4.52 9.33 30.49
N THR A 279 -4.77 10.12 31.53
CA THR A 279 -6.13 10.45 31.95
C THR A 279 -6.54 11.77 31.32
N ALA A 280 -7.70 11.82 30.66
CA ALA A 280 -8.21 13.03 30.05
C ALA A 280 -9.73 13.14 30.21
N THR A 281 -10.24 14.36 30.20
CA THR A 281 -11.68 14.63 30.18
C THR A 281 -12.20 14.46 28.75
N ASP A 282 -13.11 13.51 28.54
CA ASP A 282 -13.80 13.34 27.26
C ASP A 282 -14.75 14.53 27.03
N ASN A 283 -14.50 15.30 25.96
CA ASN A 283 -15.23 16.54 25.70
C ASN A 283 -16.72 16.31 25.45
N ARG A 284 -17.11 15.11 25.00
CA ARG A 284 -18.51 14.74 24.82
C ARG A 284 -19.19 14.57 26.18
N SER A 285 -18.64 13.69 27.01
CA SER A 285 -19.29 13.24 28.25
C SER A 285 -19.02 14.13 29.46
N GLY A 286 -17.97 14.95 29.42
CA GLY A 286 -17.44 15.69 30.56
C GLY A 286 -16.80 14.82 31.64
N LYS A 287 -16.68 13.50 31.41
CA LYS A 287 -16.11 12.57 32.38
C LYS A 287 -14.61 12.43 32.16
N LYS A 288 -13.87 12.29 33.26
CA LYS A 288 -12.48 11.84 33.21
C LYS A 288 -12.45 10.36 32.80
N MET A 289 -11.60 10.05 31.83
CA MET A 289 -11.42 8.71 31.26
C MET A 289 -9.92 8.40 31.20
N TYR A 290 -9.59 7.13 31.35
CA TYR A 290 -8.26 6.62 31.04
C TYR A 290 -8.21 6.22 29.57
N VAL A 291 -7.29 6.83 28.81
CA VAL A 291 -7.18 6.67 27.37
C VAL A 291 -5.84 6.03 27.03
N VAL A 292 -5.87 4.99 26.21
CA VAL A 292 -4.67 4.32 25.67
C VAL A 292 -4.78 4.26 24.15
N LEU A 293 -3.83 4.89 23.48
CA LEU A 293 -3.62 4.80 22.04
C LEU A 293 -2.55 3.74 21.76
N PHE A 294 -2.85 2.78 20.89
CA PHE A 294 -1.99 1.64 20.57
C PHE A 294 -1.85 1.45 19.06
N ARG A 295 -0.67 1.04 18.61
CA ARG A 295 -0.44 0.56 17.23
C ARG A 295 0.66 -0.49 17.20
N GLN A 296 0.48 -1.54 16.40
CA GLN A 296 1.53 -2.49 16.05
C GLN A 296 1.26 -3.07 14.65
N GLY A 297 2.24 -3.01 13.75
CA GLY A 297 2.11 -3.58 12.40
C GLY A 297 0.87 -3.09 11.65
N GLU A 298 0.00 -4.02 11.29
CA GLU A 298 -1.22 -3.80 10.50
C GLU A 298 -2.46 -3.50 11.34
N THR A 299 -2.36 -3.38 12.67
CA THR A 299 -3.53 -3.13 13.53
C THR A 299 -4.23 -1.81 13.23
N GLY A 300 -3.55 -0.88 12.56
CA GLY A 300 -3.91 0.53 12.59
C GLY A 300 -3.77 1.10 14.00
N TRP A 301 -4.35 2.29 14.22
CA TRP A 301 -4.40 2.91 15.54
C TRP A 301 -5.66 2.48 16.28
N ILE A 302 -5.48 1.94 17.48
CA ILE A 302 -6.54 1.50 18.38
C ILE A 302 -6.55 2.44 19.58
N GLU A 303 -7.71 3.02 19.90
CA GLU A 303 -7.87 3.89 21.05
C GLU A 303 -8.84 3.27 22.04
N ALA A 304 -8.32 2.75 23.16
CA ALA A 304 -9.13 2.27 24.27
C ALA A 304 -9.47 3.42 25.22
N ILE A 305 -10.74 3.52 25.58
CA ILE A 305 -11.32 4.57 26.40
C ILE A 305 -12.06 3.88 27.56
N CYS A 306 -11.44 3.90 28.74
CA CYS A 306 -11.92 3.23 29.93
C CYS A 306 -12.28 4.25 31.03
N PRO A 307 -13.19 3.93 31.96
CA PRO A 307 -13.48 4.82 33.10
C PRO A 307 -12.24 5.16 33.94
N ASP A 308 -11.36 4.17 34.12
CA ASP A 308 -10.12 4.28 34.87
C ASP A 308 -9.10 3.22 34.40
N LYS A 309 -7.87 3.29 34.93
CA LYS A 309 -6.80 2.35 34.63
C LYS A 309 -7.16 0.91 35.02
N ASN A 310 -7.83 0.71 36.15
CA ASN A 310 -8.21 -0.63 36.62
C ASN A 310 -9.15 -1.32 35.63
N SER A 311 -10.11 -0.58 35.07
CA SER A 311 -11.02 -1.05 34.03
C SER A 311 -10.27 -1.46 32.76
N PHE A 312 -9.23 -0.70 32.38
CA PHE A 312 -8.34 -1.08 31.28
C PHE A 312 -7.63 -2.40 31.57
N VAL A 313 -6.95 -2.50 32.71
CA VAL A 313 -6.18 -3.70 33.10
C VAL A 313 -7.06 -4.93 33.19
N GLN A 314 -8.27 -4.82 33.74
CA GLN A 314 -9.21 -5.93 33.82
C GLN A 314 -9.67 -6.42 32.45
N THR A 315 -9.77 -5.52 31.48
CA THR A 315 -10.28 -5.81 30.14
C THR A 315 -9.20 -6.35 29.22
N PHE A 316 -8.06 -5.67 29.16
CA PHE A 316 -6.96 -6.00 28.26
C PHE A 316 -5.88 -6.85 28.91
N ARG A 317 -5.98 -7.15 30.21
CA ARG A 317 -5.11 -8.08 30.94
C ARG A 317 -3.62 -7.67 30.99
N PHE A 318 -3.32 -6.39 30.83
CA PHE A 318 -1.99 -5.82 31.06
C PHE A 318 -2.08 -4.39 31.61
N ASP A 319 -1.05 -3.96 32.35
CA ASP A 319 -0.87 -2.55 32.75
C ASP A 319 -0.01 -1.83 31.70
N PRO A 320 -0.56 -0.84 30.96
CA PRO A 320 0.20 -0.15 29.93
C PRO A 320 1.32 0.72 30.53
N GLU A 321 1.23 1.11 31.81
CA GLU A 321 2.26 1.89 32.49
C GLU A 321 3.48 1.05 32.89
N THR A 322 3.37 -0.27 32.93
CA THR A 322 4.52 -1.15 33.21
C THR A 322 5.31 -1.52 31.97
N ILE A 323 4.81 -1.17 30.77
CA ILE A 323 5.46 -1.49 29.50
C ILE A 323 6.79 -0.73 29.38
N ARG A 324 7.83 -1.49 29.03
CA ARG A 324 9.20 -1.06 28.79
C ARG A 324 9.68 -1.57 27.43
N TRP A 325 10.81 -1.03 26.97
CA TRP A 325 11.44 -1.42 25.70
C TRP A 325 11.79 -2.91 25.61
N ASP A 326 11.94 -3.59 26.74
CA ASP A 326 12.29 -5.01 26.91
C ASP A 326 11.10 -5.91 27.30
N SER A 327 9.87 -5.37 27.34
CA SER A 327 8.68 -6.16 27.69
C SER A 327 8.33 -7.21 26.64
N GLU A 328 7.62 -8.26 27.05
CA GLU A 328 7.10 -9.28 26.14
C GLU A 328 5.94 -8.74 25.30
N THR A 329 5.99 -8.93 23.99
CA THR A 329 4.95 -8.43 23.07
C THR A 329 3.63 -9.17 23.21
N GLU A 330 3.63 -10.40 23.71
CA GLU A 330 2.42 -11.21 23.88
C GLU A 330 1.42 -10.61 24.88
N LEU A 331 1.91 -9.78 25.81
CA LEU A 331 1.08 -9.01 26.75
C LEU A 331 0.07 -8.11 26.01
N LEU A 332 0.37 -7.73 24.77
CA LEU A 332 -0.43 -6.82 23.96
C LEU A 332 -1.46 -7.56 23.09
N ASN A 333 -1.46 -8.90 23.07
CA ASN A 333 -2.41 -9.71 22.29
C ASN A 333 -3.89 -9.34 22.54
N PRO A 334 -4.33 -9.04 23.78
CA PRO A 334 -5.73 -8.68 24.01
C PRO A 334 -6.15 -7.35 23.35
N ILE A 335 -5.26 -6.35 23.28
CA ILE A 335 -5.59 -5.09 22.57
C ILE A 335 -5.46 -5.25 21.04
N ILE A 336 -4.51 -6.07 20.57
CA ILE A 336 -4.39 -6.44 19.15
C ILE A 336 -5.65 -7.16 18.65
N ALA A 337 -6.22 -8.04 19.48
CA ALA A 337 -7.43 -8.78 19.16
C ALA A 337 -8.65 -7.88 18.90
N MET A 338 -8.62 -6.60 19.32
CA MET A 338 -9.70 -5.66 19.03
C MET A 338 -9.90 -5.40 17.54
N THR A 339 -8.87 -5.64 16.71
CA THR A 339 -8.97 -5.57 15.24
C THR A 339 -10.05 -6.50 14.67
N ASN A 340 -10.37 -7.60 15.35
CA ASN A 340 -11.40 -8.56 14.93
C ASN A 340 -12.82 -7.99 14.96
N TYR A 341 -13.04 -6.88 15.67
CA TYR A 341 -14.34 -6.24 15.79
C TYR A 341 -14.65 -5.26 14.66
N ASN A 342 -13.70 -5.00 13.74
CA ASN A 342 -14.01 -4.39 12.44
C ASN A 342 -14.58 -5.44 11.46
N LYS A 343 -15.76 -5.95 11.81
CA LYS A 343 -16.42 -7.06 11.14
C LYS A 343 -17.93 -6.85 11.15
N PHE A 344 -18.52 -6.76 9.95
CA PHE A 344 -19.94 -6.48 9.75
C PHE A 344 -20.60 -7.52 8.85
N ALA A 345 -21.84 -7.86 9.19
CA ALA A 345 -22.67 -8.79 8.44
C ALA A 345 -22.94 -8.33 7.00
N ILE A 346 -23.31 -9.29 6.16
CA ILE A 346 -23.64 -9.10 4.74
C ILE A 346 -25.12 -9.35 4.48
N ALA A 347 -25.71 -8.61 3.53
CA ALA A 347 -27.05 -8.84 2.98
C ALA A 347 -27.00 -8.91 1.45
N ALA A 348 -28.02 -9.52 0.83
CA ALA A 348 -28.07 -9.64 -0.63
C ALA A 348 -28.10 -8.27 -1.33
N SER A 349 -28.72 -7.27 -0.70
CA SER A 349 -28.79 -5.88 -1.17
C SER A 349 -27.42 -5.18 -1.26
N ASP A 350 -26.42 -5.66 -0.52
CA ASP A 350 -25.10 -5.04 -0.47
C ASP A 350 -24.26 -5.33 -1.73
N PHE A 351 -24.60 -6.42 -2.43
CA PHE A 351 -23.85 -6.92 -3.57
C PHE A 351 -24.36 -6.32 -4.87
N THR A 352 -23.84 -5.14 -5.20
CA THR A 352 -24.07 -4.45 -6.47
C THR A 352 -22.75 -3.93 -7.05
N GLY A 353 -22.68 -3.83 -8.37
CA GLY A 353 -21.50 -3.29 -9.06
C GLY A 353 -20.30 -4.26 -9.09
N ALA A 354 -19.15 -3.71 -9.45
CA ALA A 354 -17.90 -4.46 -9.52
C ALA A 354 -17.16 -4.46 -8.19
N TRP A 355 -16.60 -5.62 -7.83
CA TRP A 355 -15.75 -5.84 -6.68
C TRP A 355 -14.48 -6.53 -7.16
N THR A 356 -13.33 -5.94 -6.86
CA THR A 356 -12.02 -6.41 -7.33
C THR A 356 -11.10 -6.73 -6.16
N SER A 357 -10.37 -7.83 -6.31
CA SER A 357 -9.24 -8.21 -5.48
C SER A 357 -8.06 -8.41 -6.41
N ASP A 358 -7.11 -7.50 -6.34
CA ASP A 358 -5.91 -7.54 -7.15
C ASP A 358 -4.75 -7.90 -6.21
N PHE A 359 -4.08 -9.00 -6.52
CA PHE A 359 -2.91 -9.50 -5.83
C PHE A 359 -1.74 -9.55 -6.79
N SER A 360 -0.58 -9.19 -6.27
CA SER A 360 0.65 -9.23 -7.03
C SER A 360 1.80 -9.41 -6.05
N GLY A 361 2.72 -10.28 -6.45
CA GLY A 361 3.85 -10.69 -5.66
C GLY A 361 5.01 -11.02 -6.58
N VAL A 362 6.14 -10.36 -6.34
CA VAL A 362 7.36 -10.51 -7.13
C VAL A 362 8.45 -11.04 -6.21
N GLN A 363 9.03 -12.19 -6.56
CA GLN A 363 10.14 -12.79 -5.82
C GLN A 363 11.38 -12.81 -6.69
N GLN A 364 12.39 -12.02 -6.31
CA GLN A 364 13.70 -12.02 -6.96
C GLN A 364 14.60 -13.07 -6.31
N LEU A 365 15.28 -13.86 -7.14
CA LEU A 365 16.23 -14.88 -6.73
C LEU A 365 17.64 -14.36 -6.99
N TYR A 366 18.53 -14.50 -6.01
CA TYR A 366 19.94 -14.15 -6.12
C TYR A 366 20.79 -15.36 -5.75
N HIS A 367 21.90 -15.54 -6.47
CA HIS A 367 22.84 -16.62 -6.22
C HIS A 367 23.63 -16.32 -4.94
N VAL A 368 23.47 -17.17 -3.91
CA VAL A 368 23.89 -16.87 -2.53
C VAL A 368 25.40 -16.64 -2.36
N TYR A 369 26.23 -17.16 -3.28
CA TYR A 369 27.70 -17.06 -3.20
C TYR A 369 28.31 -15.93 -4.04
N THR A 370 27.59 -15.44 -5.05
CA THR A 370 28.13 -14.46 -6.01
C THR A 370 27.35 -13.15 -6.01
N GLY A 371 26.19 -13.09 -5.34
CA GLY A 371 25.30 -11.93 -5.36
C GLY A 371 24.65 -11.66 -6.72
N GLN A 372 24.92 -12.51 -7.72
CA GLN A 372 24.39 -12.35 -9.07
C GLN A 372 22.90 -12.70 -9.11
N TYR A 373 22.15 -11.90 -9.86
CA TYR A 373 20.73 -12.13 -10.09
C TYR A 373 20.49 -13.47 -10.81
N ALA A 374 19.59 -14.28 -10.28
CA ALA A 374 19.29 -15.65 -10.72
C ALA A 374 17.85 -15.80 -11.28
N GLY A 375 17.13 -14.69 -11.43
CA GLY A 375 15.79 -14.63 -12.02
C GLY A 375 14.74 -14.04 -11.09
N MET A 376 13.55 -13.82 -11.64
CA MET A 376 12.40 -13.26 -10.92
C MET A 376 11.18 -14.14 -11.16
N ASN A 377 10.43 -14.43 -10.10
CA ASN A 377 9.14 -15.10 -10.17
C ASN A 377 8.05 -14.05 -9.95
N ILE A 378 7.05 -14.07 -10.83
CA ILE A 378 5.90 -13.18 -10.75
C ILE A 378 4.67 -14.04 -10.45
N ASN A 379 3.97 -13.69 -9.38
CA ASN A 379 2.69 -14.24 -8.99
C ASN A 379 1.69 -13.09 -8.96
N GLN A 380 0.90 -12.94 -10.02
CA GLN A 380 -0.14 -11.92 -10.09
C GLN A 380 -1.48 -12.59 -10.24
N SER A 381 -2.50 -12.12 -9.54
CA SER A 381 -3.87 -12.50 -9.81
C SER A 381 -4.81 -11.32 -9.66
N SER A 382 -5.78 -11.23 -10.55
CA SER A 382 -6.90 -10.30 -10.43
C SER A 382 -8.17 -11.10 -10.41
N GLN A 383 -8.93 -10.97 -9.32
CA GLN A 383 -10.23 -11.59 -9.15
C GLN A 383 -11.30 -10.51 -9.14
N THR A 384 -12.30 -10.65 -9.99
CA THR A 384 -13.40 -9.69 -10.12
C THR A 384 -14.74 -10.40 -9.98
N PHE A 385 -15.62 -9.80 -9.18
CA PHE A 385 -17.06 -10.07 -9.20
C PHE A 385 -17.79 -8.85 -9.76
N GLN A 386 -18.66 -9.07 -10.75
CA GLN A 386 -19.63 -8.09 -11.20
C GLN A 386 -21.01 -8.57 -10.77
N PHE A 387 -21.59 -7.93 -9.75
CA PHE A 387 -22.93 -8.24 -9.27
C PHE A 387 -23.98 -7.44 -10.05
N GLY A 388 -25.11 -8.10 -10.36
CA GLY A 388 -26.21 -7.56 -11.14
C GLY A 388 -27.58 -7.87 -10.53
N ALA A 389 -28.63 -7.41 -11.20
CA ALA A 389 -30.02 -7.57 -10.75
C ALA A 389 -30.42 -9.05 -10.58
N GLY A 390 -31.40 -9.32 -9.71
CA GLY A 390 -31.90 -10.69 -9.48
C GLY A 390 -30.86 -11.64 -8.87
N ASN A 391 -29.94 -11.10 -8.07
CA ASN A 391 -28.82 -11.80 -7.43
C ASN A 391 -27.92 -12.54 -8.42
N THR A 392 -27.71 -11.98 -9.61
CA THR A 392 -26.76 -12.54 -10.59
C THR A 392 -25.35 -12.04 -10.34
N TYR A 393 -24.34 -12.80 -10.77
CA TYR A 393 -22.96 -12.34 -10.83
C TYR A 393 -22.24 -12.86 -12.08
N ASN A 394 -21.25 -12.11 -12.53
CA ASN A 394 -20.16 -12.60 -13.36
C ASN A 394 -18.88 -12.62 -12.54
N TRP A 395 -18.16 -13.73 -12.57
CA TRP A 395 -16.89 -13.89 -11.88
C TRP A 395 -15.78 -14.13 -12.90
N LYS A 396 -14.62 -13.54 -12.62
CA LYS A 396 -13.41 -13.71 -13.40
C LYS A 396 -12.22 -13.78 -12.45
N ILE A 397 -11.32 -14.73 -12.67
CA ILE A 397 -9.97 -14.69 -12.14
C ILE A 397 -8.99 -14.76 -13.29
N ILE A 398 -8.00 -13.90 -13.25
CA ILE A 398 -6.80 -13.98 -14.08
C ILE A 398 -5.67 -14.27 -13.11
N ALA A 399 -4.88 -15.29 -13.36
CA ALA A 399 -3.68 -15.60 -12.62
C ALA A 399 -2.50 -15.70 -13.60
N VAL A 400 -1.41 -15.02 -13.27
CA VAL A 400 -0.13 -15.09 -13.96
C VAL A 400 0.86 -15.63 -12.95
N ASN A 401 1.40 -16.81 -13.24
CA ASN A 401 2.38 -17.46 -12.38
C ASN A 401 3.54 -17.98 -13.23
N GLY A 402 4.77 -17.68 -12.82
CA GLY A 402 5.95 -18.32 -13.38
C GLY A 402 7.21 -17.46 -13.28
N GLN A 403 8.32 -18.08 -13.63
CA GLN A 403 9.61 -17.41 -13.77
C GLN A 403 9.55 -16.47 -14.97
N VAL A 404 10.15 -15.30 -14.83
CA VAL A 404 10.34 -14.33 -15.92
C VAL A 404 10.99 -15.05 -17.10
N GLY A 405 10.29 -15.07 -18.25
CA GLY A 405 10.63 -15.85 -19.44
C GLY A 405 9.87 -17.18 -19.65
N SER A 406 9.03 -17.61 -18.70
CA SER A 406 8.18 -18.83 -18.81
C SER A 406 6.90 -18.70 -17.97
N MET A 407 6.26 -17.53 -18.01
CA MET A 407 5.01 -17.26 -17.31
C MET A 407 3.83 -18.05 -17.93
N LYS A 408 3.00 -18.64 -17.07
CA LYS A 408 1.76 -19.29 -17.46
C LYS A 408 0.58 -18.39 -17.09
N TYR A 409 -0.33 -18.22 -18.04
CA TYR A 409 -1.56 -17.46 -17.87
C TYR A 409 -2.71 -18.43 -17.64
N GLY A 410 -3.25 -18.42 -16.42
CA GLY A 410 -4.51 -19.06 -16.09
C GLY A 410 -5.62 -18.02 -16.12
N GLN A 411 -6.72 -18.29 -16.82
CA GLN A 411 -7.96 -17.54 -16.65
C GLN A 411 -9.08 -18.52 -16.33
N ALA A 412 -9.94 -18.15 -15.39
CA ALA A 412 -11.22 -18.80 -15.21
C ALA A 412 -12.32 -17.74 -15.15
N LYS A 413 -13.48 -18.12 -15.69
CA LYS A 413 -14.68 -17.29 -15.70
C LYS A 413 -15.85 -18.17 -15.36
N SER A 414 -16.80 -17.63 -14.63
CA SER A 414 -18.09 -18.26 -14.39
C SER A 414 -19.15 -17.18 -14.21
N ALA A 415 -20.40 -17.56 -14.37
CA ALA A 415 -21.52 -16.67 -14.13
C ALA A 415 -22.64 -17.48 -13.50
N GLY A 416 -23.47 -16.82 -12.70
CA GLY A 416 -24.51 -17.55 -11.99
C GLY A 416 -25.35 -16.66 -11.10
N LYS A 417 -26.01 -17.31 -10.14
CA LYS A 417 -26.75 -16.66 -9.07
C LYS A 417 -26.05 -16.85 -7.75
N PHE A 418 -26.08 -15.81 -6.93
CA PHE A 418 -25.63 -15.89 -5.55
C PHE A 418 -26.83 -15.89 -4.59
N SER A 419 -26.60 -16.40 -3.38
CA SER A 419 -27.53 -16.28 -2.26
C SER A 419 -26.77 -16.03 -0.96
N ILE A 420 -27.49 -15.55 0.06
CA ILE A 420 -26.95 -15.26 1.39
C ILE A 420 -27.64 -16.22 2.37
N PRO A 421 -27.10 -17.43 2.60
CA PRO A 421 -27.74 -18.43 3.45
C PRO A 421 -27.93 -17.95 4.89
N ASN A 422 -27.01 -17.12 5.35
CA ASN A 422 -27.08 -16.36 6.59
C ASN A 422 -26.19 -15.11 6.46
N ASN A 423 -26.22 -14.25 7.47
CA ASN A 423 -25.54 -12.96 7.50
C ASN A 423 -23.99 -13.01 7.47
N TRP A 424 -23.40 -14.21 7.45
CA TRP A 424 -21.94 -14.44 7.47
C TRP A 424 -21.46 -15.35 6.34
N GLN A 425 -22.33 -15.70 5.41
CA GLN A 425 -22.01 -16.58 4.30
C GLN A 425 -22.63 -16.11 2.99
N ILE A 426 -21.90 -16.30 1.90
CA ILE A 426 -22.38 -16.12 0.53
C ILE A 426 -22.17 -17.41 -0.24
N ARG A 427 -23.20 -17.85 -0.96
CA ARG A 427 -23.14 -19.00 -1.85
C ARG A 427 -23.18 -18.52 -3.29
N PHE A 428 -22.28 -19.03 -4.10
CA PHE A 428 -22.26 -18.84 -5.55
C PHE A 428 -22.67 -20.15 -6.24
N SER A 429 -23.55 -20.09 -7.23
CA SER A 429 -24.03 -21.28 -7.94
C SER A 429 -22.95 -21.95 -8.78
N ASP A 430 -21.97 -21.18 -9.26
CA ASP A 430 -20.89 -21.66 -10.12
C ASP A 430 -19.61 -20.81 -9.98
N ILE A 431 -18.57 -21.39 -9.39
CA ILE A 431 -17.20 -20.87 -9.42
C ILE A 431 -16.33 -22.02 -9.93
N GLU A 432 -15.80 -21.86 -11.15
CA GLU A 432 -14.99 -22.87 -11.84
C GLU A 432 -15.71 -24.21 -12.08
N GLY A 433 -16.99 -24.16 -12.45
CA GLY A 433 -17.82 -25.31 -12.80
C GLY A 433 -18.52 -25.98 -11.63
N LYS A 434 -18.46 -25.40 -10.42
CA LYS A 434 -19.06 -25.99 -9.21
C LYS A 434 -19.67 -24.93 -8.29
N PRO A 435 -20.78 -25.23 -7.59
CA PRO A 435 -21.27 -24.36 -6.53
C PRO A 435 -20.26 -24.23 -5.39
N ARG A 436 -20.07 -23.02 -4.87
CA ARG A 436 -19.17 -22.74 -3.73
C ARG A 436 -19.85 -21.93 -2.65
N LEU A 437 -19.47 -22.19 -1.40
CA LEU A 437 -19.93 -21.47 -0.21
C LEU A 437 -18.72 -20.78 0.42
N TYR A 438 -18.87 -19.51 0.78
CA TYR A 438 -17.82 -18.72 1.41
C TYR A 438 -18.30 -18.17 2.75
N HIS A 439 -17.41 -18.14 3.74
CA HIS A 439 -17.52 -17.21 4.86
C HIS A 439 -17.28 -15.80 4.33
N ALA A 440 -18.13 -14.85 4.72
CA ALA A 440 -18.07 -13.50 4.19
C ALA A 440 -18.49 -12.46 5.24
N HIS A 441 -17.77 -11.34 5.24
CA HIS A 441 -18.08 -10.18 6.06
C HIS A 441 -17.50 -8.91 5.43
N PHE A 442 -17.96 -7.75 5.88
CA PHE A 442 -17.32 -6.47 5.57
C PHE A 442 -16.38 -6.04 6.70
N SER A 443 -15.26 -5.40 6.34
CA SER A 443 -14.51 -4.51 7.22
C SER A 443 -14.57 -3.09 6.70
N CYS A 444 -14.72 -2.11 7.59
CA CYS A 444 -14.89 -0.71 7.22
C CYS A 444 -13.54 0.03 7.14
N ILE A 445 -13.48 0.97 6.19
CA ILE A 445 -12.42 1.97 6.03
C ILE A 445 -13.07 3.33 5.80
N LYS A 446 -12.27 4.40 5.77
CA LYS A 446 -12.80 5.73 5.48
C LYS A 446 -13.47 5.78 4.10
N GLY A 447 -14.77 6.04 4.09
CA GLY A 447 -15.55 6.20 2.86
C GLY A 447 -15.83 4.91 2.08
N GLY A 448 -15.65 3.72 2.68
CA GLY A 448 -15.93 2.47 2.00
C GLY A 448 -15.90 1.22 2.88
N ARG A 449 -16.28 0.09 2.29
CA ARG A 449 -16.18 -1.24 2.91
C ARG A 449 -15.37 -2.17 2.03
N LEU A 450 -14.59 -3.02 2.68
CA LEU A 450 -13.84 -4.10 2.06
C LEU A 450 -14.60 -5.40 2.31
N LEU A 451 -14.93 -6.11 1.25
CA LEU A 451 -15.54 -7.44 1.33
C LEU A 451 -14.44 -8.46 1.58
N LYS A 452 -14.56 -9.21 2.67
CA LYS A 452 -13.65 -10.30 3.01
C LYS A 452 -14.37 -11.62 2.77
N ILE A 453 -13.86 -12.47 1.86
CA ILE A 453 -14.40 -13.81 1.62
C ILE A 453 -13.34 -14.91 1.81
N LEU A 454 -13.77 -16.06 2.33
CA LEU A 454 -12.95 -17.26 2.55
C LEU A 454 -13.76 -18.49 2.19
N ASP A 455 -13.21 -19.42 1.38
CA ASP A 455 -13.91 -20.65 1.00
C ASP A 455 -14.26 -21.46 2.26
N ALA A 456 -15.54 -21.73 2.48
CA ALA A 456 -16.02 -22.40 3.69
C ALA A 456 -15.75 -23.91 3.68
N GLN A 457 -15.54 -24.51 2.50
CA GLN A 457 -15.22 -25.93 2.36
C GLN A 457 -13.72 -26.19 2.45
N TYR A 458 -12.91 -25.21 2.00
CA TYR A 458 -11.46 -25.27 2.05
C TYR A 458 -10.90 -24.01 2.74
N PRO A 459 -11.17 -23.81 4.04
CA PRO A 459 -10.71 -22.60 4.73
C PRO A 459 -9.18 -22.51 4.79
N GLY A 460 -8.45 -23.60 4.56
CA GLY A 460 -7.00 -23.61 4.41
C GLY A 460 -6.30 -22.90 5.56
N SER A 461 -5.61 -21.80 5.24
CA SER A 461 -4.86 -20.93 6.16
C SER A 461 -5.74 -20.00 7.01
N GLY A 462 -7.04 -19.93 6.76
CA GLY A 462 -7.95 -18.95 7.38
C GLY A 462 -7.82 -17.53 6.81
N ILE A 463 -7.03 -17.34 5.75
CA ILE A 463 -6.76 -16.04 5.14
C ILE A 463 -7.93 -15.66 4.21
N TYR A 464 -8.58 -14.55 4.50
CA TYR A 464 -9.65 -14.00 3.66
C TYR A 464 -9.07 -13.27 2.46
N THR A 465 -9.62 -13.51 1.28
CA THR A 465 -9.41 -12.66 0.11
C THR A 465 -10.20 -11.36 0.30
N VAL A 466 -9.55 -10.22 0.08
CA VAL A 466 -10.12 -8.89 0.32
C VAL A 466 -10.47 -8.22 -1.01
N PHE A 467 -11.72 -7.79 -1.15
CA PHE A 467 -12.24 -7.11 -2.34
C PHE A 467 -12.64 -5.68 -2.00
N GLY A 468 -12.20 -4.74 -2.84
CA GLY A 468 -12.71 -3.36 -2.86
C GLY A 468 -13.81 -3.21 -3.89
N ARG A 469 -14.81 -2.37 -3.62
CA ARG A 469 -15.81 -2.01 -4.62
C ARG A 469 -15.18 -1.03 -5.62
N SER A 470 -15.21 -1.35 -6.91
CA SER A 470 -14.80 -0.43 -7.97
C SER A 470 -15.78 0.74 -8.01
N LYS A 471 -15.25 1.97 -8.02
CA LYS A 471 -16.06 3.19 -8.15
C LYS A 471 -16.45 3.45 -9.60
#